data_AF-A0A359F4D8-F1
#
_entry.id   AF-A0A359F4D8-F1
#
_cell.length_a   1.000
_cell.length_b   1.000
_cell.length_c   1.000
_cell.angle_alpha   90.00
_cell.angle_beta   90.00
_cell.angle_gamma   90.00
#
_symmetry.space_group_name_H-M   'P 1'
#
loop_
_entity.id
_entity.type
_entity.pdbx_description
1 polymer ?
#
loop_
_entity_poly.entity_id
_entity_poly.type
_entity_poly.pdbx_seq_one_letter_code
_entity_poly.pdbx_strand_id
1 'polypeptide(L)'
;MIERKRRITVTVDPELVEAGDRAVASGLADSLSAWVSAALVDRALLDQQLAQLGESIAEFEAEFGEITPEEILQQRRADRQDAVVVRGERISVPTRSGMPKTKPAAKTRSA
;
A
#
# COMPACT_ATOMS: atom_id res chain seq x y z
N MET A 1 -6.92 -27.42 18.62
CA MET A 1 -8.26 -26.90 18.97
C MET A 1 -8.46 -25.60 18.22
N ILE A 2 -9.60 -25.37 17.57
CA ILE A 2 -9.89 -24.06 16.98
C ILE A 2 -10.28 -23.14 18.14
N GLU A 3 -9.42 -22.18 18.47
CA GLU A 3 -9.77 -21.16 19.46
C GLU A 3 -11.03 -20.44 19.02
N ARG A 4 -12.04 -20.42 19.89
CA ARG A 4 -13.30 -19.74 19.60
C ARG A 4 -13.10 -18.23 19.72
N LYS A 5 -13.61 -17.47 18.75
CA LYS A 5 -13.64 -16.00 18.81
C LYS A 5 -14.33 -15.54 20.10
N ARG A 6 -13.73 -14.59 20.81
CA ARG A 6 -14.29 -14.02 22.05
C ARG A 6 -15.07 -12.74 21.73
N ARG A 7 -16.26 -12.59 22.29
CA ARG A 7 -17.10 -11.39 22.09
C ARG A 7 -16.64 -10.27 23.03
N ILE A 8 -16.49 -9.07 22.48
CA ILE A 8 -16.23 -7.83 23.20
C ILE A 8 -17.35 -6.84 22.89
N THR A 9 -17.67 -5.96 23.86
CA THR A 9 -18.57 -4.83 23.67
C THR A 9 -17.76 -3.57 23.87
N VAL A 10 -17.79 -2.67 22.89
CA VAL A 10 -16.98 -1.44 22.88
C VAL A 10 -17.85 -0.30 22.37
N THR A 11 -17.72 0.87 22.99
CA THR A 11 -18.29 2.11 22.44
C THR A 11 -17.33 2.64 21.38
N VAL A 12 -17.86 2.97 20.21
CA VAL A 12 -17.11 3.49 19.07
C VAL A 12 -17.76 4.76 18.56
N ASP A 13 -16.97 5.61 17.91
CA ASP A 13 -17.48 6.82 17.28
C ASP A 13 -18.47 6.46 16.15
N PRO A 14 -19.53 7.25 15.96
CA PRO A 14 -20.54 6.96 14.93
C PRO A 14 -19.93 6.93 13.52
N GLU A 15 -18.94 7.78 13.25
CA GLU A 15 -18.24 7.82 11.96
C GLU A 15 -17.52 6.50 11.64
N LEU A 16 -17.03 5.79 12.67
CA LEU A 16 -16.37 4.50 12.51
C LEU A 16 -17.39 3.40 12.15
N VAL A 17 -18.58 3.45 12.74
CA VAL A 17 -19.67 2.53 12.40
C VAL A 17 -20.07 2.73 10.94
N GLU A 18 -20.25 3.98 10.50
CA GLU A 18 -20.58 4.27 9.11
C GLU A 18 -19.49 3.82 8.14
N ALA A 19 -18.21 3.97 8.49
CA ALA A 19 -17.10 3.49 7.68
C ALA A 19 -17.12 1.96 7.54
N GLY A 20 -17.42 1.25 8.64
CA GLY A 20 -17.59 -0.20 8.63
C GLY A 20 -18.77 -0.65 7.80
N ASP A 21 -19.92 0.02 7.92
CA ASP A 21 -21.11 -0.30 7.12
C ASP A 21 -20.87 -0.09 5.62
N ARG A 22 -20.14 0.96 5.23
CA ARG A 22 -19.70 1.16 3.83
C ARG A 22 -18.77 0.05 3.36
N ALA A 23 -17.83 -0.40 4.21
CA ALA A 23 -16.93 -1.49 3.86
C ALA A 23 -17.69 -2.81 3.65
N VAL A 24 -18.70 -3.09 4.46
CA VAL A 24 -19.57 -4.27 4.29
C VAL A 24 -20.43 -4.13 3.03
N ALA A 25 -21.06 -2.98 2.82
CA ALA A 25 -21.90 -2.73 1.64
C ALA A 25 -21.12 -2.82 0.31
N SER A 26 -19.84 -2.46 0.33
CA SER A 26 -18.94 -2.58 -0.84
C SER A 26 -18.34 -3.97 -1.02
N GLY A 27 -18.59 -4.92 -0.10
CA GLY A 27 -18.04 -6.27 -0.15
C GLY A 27 -16.58 -6.38 0.26
N LEU A 28 -16.00 -5.33 0.86
CA LEU A 28 -14.63 -5.38 1.41
C LEU A 28 -14.55 -6.25 2.68
N ALA A 29 -15.68 -6.46 3.37
CA ALA A 29 -15.77 -7.34 4.51
C ALA A 29 -17.15 -8.01 4.59
N ASP A 30 -17.19 -9.26 5.06
CA ASP A 30 -18.45 -10.03 5.18
C ASP A 30 -19.37 -9.52 6.31
N SER A 31 -18.82 -8.79 7.27
CA SER A 31 -19.56 -8.20 8.39
C SER A 31 -18.75 -7.14 9.10
N LEU A 32 -19.42 -6.32 9.92
CA LEU A 32 -18.75 -5.31 10.75
C LEU A 32 -17.71 -5.96 11.69
N SER A 33 -18.03 -7.12 12.26
CA SER A 33 -17.07 -7.84 13.13
C SER A 33 -15.85 -8.35 12.38
N ALA A 34 -16.01 -8.78 11.11
CA ALA A 34 -14.89 -9.17 10.27
C ALA A 34 -14.00 -7.96 9.92
N TRP A 35 -14.63 -6.82 9.59
CA TRP A 35 -13.92 -5.57 9.32
C TRP A 35 -13.12 -5.06 10.52
N VAL A 36 -13.73 -5.03 11.71
CA VAL A 36 -13.04 -4.65 12.97
C VAL A 36 -11.93 -5.63 13.29
N SER A 37 -12.17 -6.94 13.12
CA SER A 37 -11.13 -7.94 13.39
C SER A 37 -9.92 -7.75 12.48
N ALA A 38 -10.12 -7.47 11.19
CA ALA A 38 -9.02 -7.22 10.25
C ALA A 38 -8.21 -5.98 10.66
N ALA A 39 -8.88 -4.87 10.96
CA ALA A 39 -8.22 -3.66 11.40
C ALA A 39 -7.39 -3.86 12.70
N LEU A 40 -7.90 -4.65 13.65
CA LEU A 40 -7.18 -4.98 14.88
C LEU A 40 -5.96 -5.87 14.63
N VAL A 41 -6.05 -6.81 13.68
CA VAL A 41 -4.92 -7.64 13.28
C VAL A 41 -3.83 -6.80 12.63
N ASP A 42 -4.20 -5.93 11.69
CA ASP A 42 -3.26 -5.04 11.01
C ASP A 42 -2.57 -4.11 12.02
N ARG A 43 -3.33 -3.58 12.98
CA ARG A 43 -2.78 -2.73 14.04
C ARG A 43 -1.82 -3.50 14.95
N ALA A 44 -2.19 -4.69 15.39
CA ALA A 44 -1.36 -5.51 16.26
C ALA A 44 -0.04 -5.90 15.58
N LEU A 45 -0.08 -6.23 14.29
CA LEU A 45 1.10 -6.54 13.50
C LEU A 45 2.03 -5.33 13.37
N LEU A 46 1.48 -4.14 13.07
CA LEU A 46 2.25 -2.91 13.01
C LEU A 46 2.91 -2.60 14.36
N ASP A 47 2.15 -2.68 15.45
CA ASP A 47 2.68 -2.42 16.79
C ASP A 47 3.79 -3.41 17.16
N GLN A 48 3.66 -4.69 16.79
CA GLN A 48 4.71 -5.70 16.97
C GLN A 48 5.97 -5.36 16.15
N GLN A 49 5.82 -4.97 14.89
CA GLN A 49 6.95 -4.61 14.03
C GLN A 49 7.68 -3.37 14.54
N LEU A 50 6.93 -2.37 15.01
CA LEU A 50 7.51 -1.16 15.59
C LEU A 50 8.26 -1.45 16.89
N ALA A 51 7.72 -2.34 17.74
CA ALA A 51 8.41 -2.77 18.96
C ALA A 51 9.73 -3.48 18.64
N GLN A 52 9.72 -4.42 17.67
CA GLN A 52 10.92 -5.12 17.22
C GLN A 52 11.97 -4.18 16.61
N LEU A 53 11.53 -3.21 15.81
CA LEU A 53 12.41 -2.19 15.25
C LEU A 53 13.03 -1.32 16.36
N GLY A 54 12.24 -0.91 17.36
CA GLY A 54 12.73 -0.15 18.51
C GLY A 54 13.77 -0.92 19.33
N GLU A 55 13.54 -2.21 19.56
CA GLU A 55 14.51 -3.09 20.23
C GLU A 55 15.81 -3.20 19.42
N SER A 56 15.71 -3.41 18.10
CA SER A 56 16.88 -3.48 17.22
C SER A 56 17.70 -2.19 17.21
N ILE A 57 17.02 -1.02 17.21
CA ILE A 57 17.68 0.28 17.30
C ILE A 57 18.38 0.43 18.65
N ALA A 58 17.72 0.07 19.74
CA ALA A 58 18.29 0.18 21.08
C ALA A 58 19.53 -0.72 21.26
N GLU A 59 19.51 -1.94 20.71
CA GLU A 59 20.69 -2.82 20.69
C GLU A 59 21.86 -2.20 19.91
N PHE A 60 21.58 -1.64 18.73
CA PHE A 60 22.60 -0.95 17.94
C PHE A 60 23.16 0.27 18.69
N GLU A 61 22.31 1.10 19.28
CA GLU A 61 22.75 2.30 20.00
C GLU A 61 23.54 1.97 21.26
N ALA A 62 23.25 0.84 21.91
CA ALA A 62 24.04 0.35 23.04
C ALA A 62 25.46 -0.07 22.62
N GLU A 63 25.64 -0.61 21.41
CA GLU A 63 26.95 -1.04 20.89
C GLU A 63 27.75 0.10 20.25
N PHE A 64 27.08 0.99 19.49
CA PHE A 64 27.73 1.97 18.61
C PHE A 64 27.52 3.43 19.04
N GLY A 65 26.64 3.69 20.02
CA GLY A 65 26.22 5.04 20.40
C GLY A 65 24.91 5.48 19.71
N GLU A 66 24.31 6.56 20.23
CA GLU A 66 23.05 7.11 19.76
C GLU A 66 23.10 7.50 18.27
N ILE A 67 22.05 7.15 17.51
CA ILE A 67 21.92 7.57 16.12
C ILE A 67 21.35 8.99 16.08
N THR A 68 22.18 9.98 15.77
CA THR A 68 21.74 11.38 15.77
C THR A 68 20.99 11.77 14.49
N PRO A 69 20.06 12.75 14.55
CA PRO A 69 19.41 13.29 13.36
C PRO A 69 20.40 13.84 12.31
N GLU A 70 21.49 14.44 12.77
CA GLU A 70 22.56 14.97 11.91
C GLU A 70 23.27 13.86 11.13
N GLU A 71 23.60 12.75 11.78
CA GLU A 71 24.19 11.56 11.13
C GLU A 71 23.25 10.96 10.10
N ILE A 72 21.96 10.84 10.41
CA ILE A 72 20.95 10.38 9.43
C ILE A 72 20.93 11.29 8.20
N LEU A 73 21.02 12.62 8.38
CA LEU A 73 21.06 13.57 7.26
C LEU A 73 22.34 13.46 6.45
N GLN A 74 23.49 13.26 7.10
CA GLN A 74 24.77 13.05 6.43
C GLN A 74 24.75 11.74 5.63
N GLN A 75 24.27 10.65 6.22
CA GLN A 75 24.17 9.35 5.57
C GLN A 75 23.24 9.41 4.35
N ARG A 76 22.06 10.03 4.47
CA ARG A 76 21.15 10.23 3.31
C ARG A 76 21.79 10.99 2.16
N ARG A 77 22.72 11.91 2.43
CA ARG A 77 23.45 12.64 1.39
C ARG A 77 24.48 11.74 0.72
N ALA A 78 25.24 10.98 1.49
CA ALA A 78 26.18 9.99 0.98
C ALA A 78 25.46 8.94 0.12
N ASP A 79 24.38 8.34 0.63
CA ASP A 79 23.57 7.35 -0.10
C ASP A 79 23.08 7.87 -1.45
N ARG A 80 22.67 9.16 -1.50
CA ARG A 80 22.24 9.80 -2.75
C ARG A 80 23.40 10.04 -3.71
N GLN A 81 24.58 10.35 -3.21
CA GLN A 81 25.78 10.53 -4.04
C GLN A 81 26.23 9.20 -4.66
N ASP A 82 26.07 8.10 -3.91
CA ASP A 82 26.47 6.77 -4.34
C ASP A 82 25.38 6.02 -5.15
N ALA A 83 24.15 6.55 -5.18
CA ALA A 83 23.04 5.94 -5.89
C ALA A 83 23.25 5.90 -7.41
N VAL A 84 23.23 4.70 -7.99
CA VAL A 84 23.22 4.50 -9.45
C VAL A 84 21.82 4.80 -10.01
N VAL A 85 21.71 5.87 -10.81
CA VAL A 85 20.43 6.24 -11.43
C VAL A 85 20.10 5.30 -12.60
N VAL A 86 19.15 4.40 -12.39
CA VAL A 86 18.57 3.58 -13.48
C VAL A 86 17.49 4.38 -14.17
N ARG A 87 17.79 4.92 -15.36
CA ARG A 87 16.78 5.56 -16.21
C ARG A 87 16.15 4.47 -17.08
N GLY A 88 14.87 4.15 -16.83
CA GLY A 88 14.11 3.24 -17.68
C GLY A 88 14.07 3.74 -19.13
N GLU A 89 14.16 2.80 -20.07
CA GLU A 89 14.06 3.10 -21.51
C GLU A 89 12.71 3.74 -21.79
N ARG A 90 12.71 4.94 -22.39
CA ARG A 90 11.47 5.58 -22.82
C ARG A 90 10.86 4.69 -23.89
N ILE A 91 9.77 4.01 -23.55
CA ILE A 91 8.93 3.34 -24.53
C ILE A 91 8.40 4.44 -25.46
N SER A 92 9.01 4.59 -26.62
CA SER A 92 8.53 5.43 -27.69
C SER A 92 7.25 4.79 -28.23
N VAL A 93 6.10 5.33 -27.81
CA VAL A 93 4.81 4.90 -28.37
C VAL A 93 4.80 5.33 -29.84
N PRO A 94 4.70 4.41 -30.82
CA PRO A 94 4.66 4.79 -32.21
C PRO A 94 3.37 5.56 -32.49
N THR A 95 3.51 6.80 -32.94
CA THR A 95 2.41 7.67 -33.34
C THR A 95 1.64 7.02 -34.50
N ARG A 96 0.30 7.08 -34.47
CA ARG A 96 -0.66 6.51 -35.45
C ARG A 96 -0.57 7.10 -36.89
N SER A 97 0.61 7.49 -37.36
CA SER A 97 0.79 8.06 -38.70
C SER A 97 0.92 7.00 -39.81
N GLY A 98 1.01 5.71 -39.47
CA GLY A 98 1.30 4.63 -40.43
C GLY A 98 0.13 3.71 -40.79
N MET A 99 -1.11 3.97 -40.36
CA MET A 99 -2.21 3.05 -40.69
C MET A 99 -2.63 3.22 -42.17
N PRO A 100 -2.54 2.19 -43.03
CA PRO A 100 -2.99 2.28 -44.41
C PRO A 100 -4.52 2.46 -44.43
N LYS A 101 -4.99 3.50 -45.14
CA LYS A 101 -6.42 3.78 -45.28
C LYS A 101 -7.08 2.67 -46.12
N THR A 102 -7.86 1.81 -45.48
CA THR A 102 -8.80 0.91 -46.16
C THR A 102 -9.90 1.73 -46.83
N LYS A 103 -9.95 1.70 -48.17
CA LYS A 103 -11.04 2.26 -48.97
C LYS A 103 -12.36 1.52 -48.65
N PRO A 104 -13.49 2.21 -48.46
CA PRO A 104 -14.78 1.54 -48.31
C PRO A 104 -15.25 0.99 -49.65
N ALA A 105 -15.76 -0.24 -49.65
CA ALA A 105 -16.38 -0.89 -50.79
C ALA A 105 -17.71 -0.21 -51.17
N ALA A 106 -17.94 -0.06 -52.48
CA ALA A 106 -19.12 0.56 -53.05
C ALA A 106 -20.40 -0.24 -52.74
N LYS A 107 -21.46 0.46 -52.32
CA LYS A 107 -22.81 -0.10 -52.18
C LYS A 107 -23.38 -0.40 -53.57
N THR A 108 -23.60 -1.68 -53.87
CA THR A 108 -24.47 -2.11 -54.98
C THR A 108 -25.92 -1.98 -54.55
N ARG A 109 -26.71 -1.33 -55.41
CA ARG A 109 -28.15 -1.08 -55.27
C ARG A 109 -28.87 -2.04 -56.22
N SER A 110 -29.78 -2.87 -55.72
CA SER A 110 -30.79 -3.68 -56.46
C SER A 110 -31.71 -4.32 -55.41
N ALA A 111 -33.01 -4.49 -55.58
CA ALA A 111 -34.02 -4.03 -56.53
C ALA A 111 -35.37 -4.17 -55.79
#